data_AF-A0AAW2QKZ5-F1
#
_entry.id   AF-A0AAW2QKZ5-F1
#
_cell.length_a   1.000
_cell.length_b   1.000
_cell.length_c   1.000
_cell.angle_alpha   90.00
_cell.angle_beta   90.00
_cell.angle_gamma   90.00
#
_symmetry.space_group_name_H-M   'P 1'
#
loop_
_entity.id
_entity.type
_entity.pdbx_description
1 polymer ?
#
loop_
_entity_poly.entity_id
_entity_poly.type
_entity_poly.pdbx_seq_one_letter_code
_entity_poly.pdbx_strand_id
1 'polypeptide(L)'
;MTNTLYDLFVNHKSARAIWNTLESRYESDDAGSKKYVVGKWLQFHILDGKPIMDQIHEYENMVADVLSEDMKMCEILQANILLEKFPPTWNYYRNHLKHKKRYLTLQELINHMRMEEANHLKDKKISNSSVSIKANLVEPSESSKDRFQHKGKKFKKDVQ
;
A
#
# COMPACT_ATOMS: atom_id res chain seq x y z
N MET A 1 22.19 -32.89 45.17
CA MET A 1 21.89 -32.15 43.93
C MET A 1 21.42 -30.77 44.36
N THR A 2 22.25 -29.74 44.20
CA THR A 2 21.84 -28.36 44.49
C THR A 2 21.04 -27.86 43.29
N ASN A 3 19.80 -27.44 43.54
CA ASN A 3 19.00 -26.81 42.49
C ASN A 3 19.36 -25.33 42.52
N THR A 4 20.31 -24.96 41.67
CA THR A 4 20.93 -23.63 41.62
C THR A 4 19.89 -22.52 41.46
N LEU A 5 18.77 -22.82 40.80
CA LEU A 5 17.65 -21.90 40.62
C LEU A 5 16.86 -21.73 41.93
N TYR A 6 16.61 -22.81 42.65
CA TYR A 6 15.96 -22.77 43.97
C TYR A 6 16.81 -21.98 44.97
N ASP A 7 18.11 -22.25 45.07
CA ASP A 7 19.02 -21.58 46.01
C ASP A 7 19.14 -20.07 45.74
N LEU A 8 18.99 -19.65 44.47
CA LEU A 8 19.01 -18.24 44.07
C LEU A 8 17.75 -17.48 44.50
N PHE A 9 16.59 -18.14 44.43
CA PHE A 9 15.30 -17.50 44.64
C PHE A 9 14.65 -17.78 46.01
N VAL A 10 15.16 -18.74 46.78
CA VAL A 10 14.62 -19.14 48.09
C VAL A 10 14.61 -17.98 49.11
N ASN A 11 15.50 -17.01 48.95
CA ASN A 11 15.60 -15.84 49.83
C ASN A 11 14.55 -14.75 49.52
N HIS A 12 13.84 -14.85 48.40
CA HIS A 12 12.79 -13.89 48.05
C HIS A 12 11.47 -14.25 48.74
N LYS A 13 10.93 -13.29 49.48
CA LYS A 13 9.71 -13.46 50.31
C LYS A 13 8.39 -13.44 49.51
N SER A 14 8.44 -13.21 48.20
CA SER A 14 7.25 -13.21 47.35
C SER A 14 7.58 -13.46 45.87
N ALA A 15 6.62 -14.00 45.12
CA ALA A 15 6.71 -14.15 43.68
C ALA A 15 6.95 -12.80 42.97
N ARG A 16 6.36 -11.71 43.49
CA ARG A 16 6.59 -10.34 42.99
C ARG A 16 8.05 -9.90 43.16
N ALA A 17 8.70 -10.24 44.27
CA ALA A 17 10.10 -9.91 44.49
C ALA A 17 11.02 -10.70 43.54
N ILE A 18 10.69 -11.96 43.24
CA ILE A 18 11.39 -12.77 42.23
C ILE A 18 11.21 -12.14 40.85
N TRP A 19 9.97 -11.81 40.47
CA TRP A 19 9.64 -11.17 39.19
C TRP A 19 10.42 -9.87 38.97
N ASN A 20 10.36 -8.93 39.91
CA ASN A 20 11.08 -7.67 39.81
C ASN A 20 12.61 -7.84 39.72
N THR A 21 13.16 -8.88 40.36
CA THR A 21 14.60 -9.18 40.32
C THR A 21 15.01 -9.74 38.97
N LEU A 22 14.18 -10.61 38.39
CA LEU A 22 14.37 -11.13 37.04
C LEU A 22 14.24 -10.01 36.01
N GLU A 23 13.19 -9.20 36.12
CA GLU A 23 12.95 -8.01 35.29
C GLU A 23 14.17 -7.08 35.34
N SER A 24 14.64 -6.67 36.52
CA SER A 24 15.84 -5.83 36.63
C SER A 24 17.15 -6.46 36.10
N ARG A 25 17.29 -7.80 36.13
CA ARG A 25 18.51 -8.51 35.70
C ARG A 25 18.53 -8.82 34.21
N TYR A 26 17.36 -8.99 33.60
CA TYR A 26 17.19 -9.53 32.27
C TYR A 26 16.32 -8.65 31.35
N GLU A 27 15.74 -7.56 31.85
CA GLU A 27 15.27 -6.49 30.97
C GLU A 27 16.46 -6.02 30.14
N SER A 28 16.40 -6.33 28.86
CA SER A 28 17.23 -5.69 27.86
C SER A 28 16.97 -4.20 27.92
N ASP A 29 18.04 -3.41 27.89
CA ASP A 29 18.02 -1.96 27.75
C ASP A 29 16.82 -1.50 26.90
N ASP A 30 15.86 -0.85 27.56
CA ASP A 30 14.65 -0.24 26.98
C ASP A 30 15.01 0.67 25.80
N ALA A 31 16.20 1.30 25.82
CA ALA A 31 16.70 2.07 24.69
C ALA A 31 17.03 1.21 23.45
N GLY A 32 17.38 -0.06 23.61
CA GLY A 32 17.59 -1.03 22.53
C GLY A 32 16.28 -1.43 21.85
N SER A 33 15.23 -1.71 22.63
CA SER A 33 13.89 -2.05 22.12
C SER A 33 13.29 -0.88 21.34
N LYS A 34 13.32 0.31 21.94
CA LYS A 34 12.89 1.58 21.31
C LYS A 34 13.56 1.82 19.97
N LYS A 35 14.90 1.72 19.91
CA LYS A 35 15.66 1.88 18.65
C LYS A 35 15.27 0.84 17.62
N TYR A 36 15.02 -0.40 18.04
CA TYR A 36 14.65 -1.49 17.15
C TYR A 36 13.27 -1.29 16.53
N VAL A 37 12.23 -1.00 17.34
CA VAL A 37 10.86 -0.80 16.81
C VAL A 37 10.78 0.41 15.89
N VAL A 38 11.47 1.51 16.22
CA VAL A 38 11.56 2.69 15.34
C VAL A 38 12.30 2.34 14.06
N GLY A 39 13.42 1.62 14.14
CA GLY A 39 14.17 1.17 12.98
C GLY A 39 13.33 0.31 12.04
N LYS A 40 12.61 -0.67 12.59
CA LYS A 40 11.69 -1.55 11.85
C LYS A 40 10.59 -0.75 11.16
N TRP A 41 9.97 0.18 11.87
CA TRP A 41 8.92 1.04 11.32
C TRP A 41 9.43 1.95 10.19
N LEU A 42 10.60 2.56 10.36
CA LEU A 42 11.21 3.41 9.33
C LEU A 42 11.71 2.62 8.12
N GLN A 43 12.07 1.35 8.26
CA GLN A 43 12.51 0.49 7.16
C GLN A 43 11.35 -0.16 6.41
N PHE A 44 10.13 -0.12 6.93
CA PHE A 44 8.94 -0.63 6.26
C PHE A 44 8.72 0.06 4.92
N HIS A 45 8.34 -0.71 3.89
CA HIS A 45 7.95 -0.21 2.58
C HIS A 45 6.83 -1.09 2.03
N ILE A 46 5.84 -0.48 1.38
CA ILE A 46 4.78 -1.22 0.71
C ILE A 46 5.35 -1.77 -0.60
N LEU A 47 5.14 -3.06 -0.83
CA LEU A 47 5.59 -3.79 -2.00
C LEU A 47 4.47 -3.90 -3.03
N ASP A 48 4.84 -3.72 -4.29
CA ASP A 48 3.99 -4.04 -5.43
C ASP A 48 3.66 -5.55 -5.48
N GLY A 49 2.43 -5.87 -5.87
CA GLY A 49 1.99 -7.26 -6.09
C GLY A 49 1.42 -7.98 -4.86
N LYS A 50 1.49 -7.37 -3.67
CA LYS A 50 0.75 -7.81 -2.48
C LYS A 50 -0.49 -6.93 -2.26
N PRO A 51 -1.56 -7.44 -1.62
CA PRO A 51 -2.69 -6.60 -1.20
C PRO A 51 -2.19 -5.43 -0.35
N ILE A 52 -2.67 -4.22 -0.61
CA ILE A 52 -2.22 -3.03 0.11
C ILE A 52 -2.75 -3.05 1.55
N MET A 53 -3.97 -3.56 1.75
CA MET A 53 -4.59 -3.60 3.08
C MET A 53 -3.86 -4.50 4.06
N ASP A 54 -3.35 -5.65 3.61
CA ASP A 54 -2.54 -6.54 4.48
C ASP A 54 -1.28 -5.83 4.97
N GLN A 55 -0.62 -5.09 4.07
CA GLN A 55 0.58 -4.32 4.38
C GLN A 55 0.27 -3.09 5.26
N ILE A 56 -0.90 -2.47 5.11
CA ILE A 56 -1.36 -1.42 6.02
C ILE A 56 -1.56 -1.97 7.43
N HIS A 57 -2.11 -3.18 7.58
CA HIS A 57 -2.25 -3.79 8.90
C HIS A 57 -0.90 -4.11 9.54
N GLU A 58 0.09 -4.55 8.75
CA GLU A 58 1.48 -4.65 9.24
C GLU A 58 2.02 -3.30 9.72
N TYR A 59 1.73 -2.22 8.98
CA TYR A 59 2.11 -0.86 9.37
C TYR A 59 1.43 -0.41 10.67
N GLU A 60 0.12 -0.64 10.83
CA GLU A 60 -0.63 -0.34 12.05
C GLU A 60 -0.03 -1.06 13.27
N ASN A 61 0.37 -2.33 13.10
CA ASN A 61 1.06 -3.10 14.15
C ASN A 61 2.40 -2.46 14.53
N MET A 62 3.19 -2.00 13.56
CA MET A 62 4.46 -1.32 13.86
C MET A 62 4.25 0.03 14.57
N VAL A 63 3.19 0.77 14.23
CA VAL A 63 2.81 1.98 14.97
C VAL A 63 2.42 1.61 16.41
N ALA A 64 1.64 0.54 16.60
CA ALA A 64 1.27 0.05 17.93
C ALA A 64 2.50 -0.38 18.75
N ASP A 65 3.46 -1.09 18.14
CA ASP A 65 4.73 -1.46 18.78
C ASP A 65 5.46 -0.20 19.29
N VAL A 66 5.60 0.84 18.46
CA VAL A 66 6.23 2.11 18.85
C VAL A 66 5.48 2.78 20.01
N LEU A 67 4.15 2.77 19.99
CA LEU A 67 3.33 3.37 21.06
C LEU A 67 3.41 2.55 22.36
N SER A 68 3.58 1.23 22.29
CA SER A 68 3.74 0.36 23.46
C SER A 68 5.06 0.58 24.20
N GLU A 69 6.08 1.07 23.50
CA GLU A 69 7.37 1.49 24.04
C GLU A 69 7.32 2.92 24.62
N ASP A 70 6.13 3.42 24.96
CA ASP A 70 5.87 4.74 25.55
C ASP A 70 6.33 5.94 24.70
N MET A 71 6.61 5.72 23.41
CA MET A 71 7.00 6.77 22.47
C MET A 71 5.77 7.45 21.89
N LYS A 72 5.42 8.62 22.45
CA LYS A 72 4.31 9.44 21.93
C LYS A 72 4.62 9.97 20.54
N MET A 73 3.69 9.79 19.62
CA MET A 73 3.82 10.23 18.23
C MET A 73 2.51 10.76 17.68
N CYS A 74 2.57 11.87 16.94
CA CYS A 74 1.35 12.46 16.41
C CYS A 74 0.82 11.64 15.22
N GLU A 75 -0.51 11.52 15.14
CA GLU A 75 -1.20 10.74 14.12
C GLU A 75 -0.93 11.28 12.70
N ILE A 76 -0.75 12.59 12.56
CA ILE A 76 -0.40 13.24 11.28
C ILE A 76 0.97 12.74 10.79
N LEU A 77 1.95 12.57 11.68
CA LEU A 77 3.27 12.06 11.32
C LEU A 77 3.19 10.60 10.87
N GLN A 78 2.40 9.78 11.57
CA GLN A 78 2.13 8.40 11.17
C GLN A 78 1.53 8.35 9.75
N ALA A 79 0.49 9.15 9.49
CA ALA A 79 -0.12 9.22 8.16
C ALA A 79 0.88 9.65 7.07
N ASN A 80 1.70 10.68 7.34
CA ASN A 80 2.70 11.14 6.37
C ASN A 80 3.77 10.09 6.11
N ILE A 81 4.23 9.35 7.14
CA ILE A 81 5.20 8.28 6.94
C ILE A 81 4.59 7.17 6.09
N LEU A 82 3.35 6.74 6.38
CA LEU A 82 2.65 5.75 5.55
C LEU A 82 2.53 6.23 4.10
N LEU A 83 2.20 7.51 3.86
CA LEU A 83 2.11 8.11 2.53
C LEU A 83 3.47 8.09 1.78
N GLU A 84 4.58 8.24 2.50
CA GLU A 84 5.92 8.09 1.94
C GLU A 84 6.27 6.63 1.61
N LYS A 85 5.61 5.65 2.23
CA LYS A 85 5.85 4.21 2.02
C LYS A 85 5.13 3.61 0.82
N PHE A 86 4.35 4.41 0.09
CA PHE A 86 3.58 3.91 -1.05
C PHE A 86 4.49 3.39 -2.17
N PRO A 87 4.08 2.30 -2.84
CA PRO A 87 4.87 1.74 -3.91
C PRO A 87 4.80 2.64 -5.16
N PRO A 88 5.75 2.51 -6.11
CA PRO A 88 5.78 3.31 -7.33
C PRO A 88 4.48 3.28 -8.14
N THR A 89 3.77 2.15 -8.15
CA THR A 89 2.49 2.02 -8.89
C THR A 89 1.37 2.92 -8.33
N TRP A 90 1.50 3.38 -7.08
CA TRP A 90 0.56 4.29 -6.41
C TRP A 90 1.02 5.76 -6.42
N ASN A 91 2.08 6.10 -7.15
CA ASN A 91 2.69 7.43 -7.10
C ASN A 91 1.74 8.56 -7.53
N TYR A 92 0.86 8.32 -8.51
CA TYR A 92 -0.14 9.32 -8.91
C TYR A 92 -1.09 9.65 -7.76
N TYR A 93 -1.65 8.62 -7.11
CA TYR A 93 -2.55 8.78 -5.99
C TYR A 93 -1.86 9.42 -4.77
N ARG A 94 -0.64 8.97 -4.48
CA ARG A 94 0.22 9.58 -3.44
C ARG A 94 0.39 11.08 -3.67
N ASN A 95 0.75 11.49 -4.89
CA ASN A 95 0.93 12.90 -5.21
C ASN A 95 -0.39 13.68 -5.13
N HIS A 96 -1.49 13.08 -5.58
CA HIS A 96 -2.82 13.66 -5.40
C HIS A 96 -3.13 13.97 -3.92
N LEU A 97 -2.81 13.04 -3.01
CA LEU A 97 -2.97 13.27 -1.58
C LEU A 97 -2.02 14.35 -1.03
N LYS A 98 -0.76 14.39 -1.47
CA LYS A 98 0.22 15.42 -1.08
C LYS A 98 -0.21 16.84 -1.44
N HIS A 99 -0.92 17.01 -2.55
CA HIS A 99 -1.39 18.32 -3.00
C HIS A 99 -2.69 18.78 -2.33
N LYS A 100 -3.37 17.92 -1.56
CA LYS A 100 -4.54 18.34 -0.79
C LYS A 100 -4.12 19.29 0.34
N LYS A 101 -4.79 20.45 0.44
CA LYS A 101 -4.57 21.45 1.50
C LYS A 101 -5.20 21.05 2.84
N ARG A 102 -5.12 19.77 3.22
CA ARG A 102 -5.65 19.25 4.48
C ARG A 102 -4.73 18.15 5.00
N TYR A 103 -4.43 18.20 6.29
CA TYR A 103 -3.80 17.05 6.95
C TYR A 103 -4.78 15.88 7.01
N LEU A 104 -4.25 14.68 6.82
CA LEU A 104 -4.99 13.44 6.99
C LEU A 104 -4.55 12.79 8.29
N THR A 105 -5.51 12.29 9.03
CA THR A 105 -5.22 11.35 10.11
C THR A 105 -4.82 9.99 9.53
N LEU A 106 -4.25 9.10 10.34
CA LEU A 106 -3.83 7.77 9.88
C LEU A 106 -5.07 6.99 9.42
N GLN A 107 -6.14 7.04 10.21
CA GLN A 107 -7.39 6.35 9.87
C GLN A 107 -8.07 6.91 8.61
N GLU A 108 -8.03 8.23 8.41
CA GLU A 108 -8.54 8.84 7.18
C GLU A 108 -7.74 8.40 5.95
N LEU A 109 -6.41 8.34 6.05
CA LEU A 109 -5.55 7.85 4.97
C LEU A 109 -5.84 6.38 4.65
N ILE A 110 -5.99 5.53 5.67
CA ILE A 110 -6.32 4.11 5.50
C ILE A 110 -7.66 3.93 4.79
N ASN A 111 -8.68 4.70 5.18
CA ASN A 111 -9.98 4.67 4.50
C ASN A 111 -9.87 5.08 3.02
N HIS A 112 -9.09 6.11 2.72
CA HIS A 112 -8.78 6.52 1.36
C HIS A 112 -8.12 5.40 0.55
N MET A 113 -7.13 4.71 1.13
CA MET A 113 -6.44 3.59 0.50
C MET A 113 -7.36 2.41 0.22
N ARG A 114 -8.24 2.03 1.18
CA ARG A 114 -9.21 0.96 1.00
C ARG A 114 -10.15 1.22 -0.18
N MET A 115 -10.63 2.46 -0.32
CA MET A 115 -11.47 2.85 -1.46
C MET A 115 -10.71 2.77 -2.78
N GLU A 116 -9.48 3.27 -2.80
CA GLU A 116 -8.65 3.28 -4.01
C GLU A 116 -8.26 1.87 -4.46
N GLU A 117 -7.93 0.96 -3.53
CA GLU A 117 -7.62 -0.43 -3.87
C GLU A 117 -8.84 -1.12 -4.48
N ALA A 118 -10.03 -0.91 -3.90
CA ALA A 118 -11.27 -1.44 -4.45
C ALA A 118 -11.56 -0.91 -5.87
N ASN A 119 -11.17 0.32 -6.18
CA ASN A 119 -11.28 0.89 -7.53
C ASN A 119 -10.28 0.22 -8.50
N HIS A 120 -9.01 0.09 -8.09
CA HIS A 120 -7.98 -0.60 -8.87
C HIS A 120 -8.36 -2.05 -9.23
N LEU A 121 -8.98 -2.78 -8.30
CA LEU A 121 -9.44 -4.15 -8.55
C LEU A 121 -10.60 -4.21 -9.56
N LYS A 122 -11.50 -3.22 -9.55
CA LYS A 122 -12.58 -3.11 -10.54
C LYS A 122 -12.02 -2.83 -11.93
N ASP A 123 -11.09 -1.88 -12.04
CA ASP A 123 -10.49 -1.51 -13.31
C ASP A 123 -9.70 -2.67 -13.94
N LYS A 124 -8.94 -3.42 -13.12
CA LYS A 124 -8.24 -4.63 -13.56
C LYS A 124 -9.21 -5.72 -14.06
N LYS A 125 -10.39 -5.84 -13.44
CA LYS A 125 -11.43 -6.78 -13.89
C LYS A 125 -12.02 -6.35 -15.24
N ILE A 126 -12.24 -5.06 -15.44
CA ILE A 126 -12.75 -4.49 -16.70
C ILE A 126 -11.71 -4.62 -17.82
N SER A 127 -10.42 -4.35 -17.54
CA SER A 127 -9.36 -4.53 -18.53
C SER A 127 -9.19 -5.98 -18.96
N ASN A 128 -9.33 -6.93 -18.02
CA ASN A 128 -9.25 -8.35 -18.34
C ASN A 128 -10.47 -8.85 -19.13
N SER A 129 -11.66 -8.28 -18.92
CA SER A 129 -12.85 -8.64 -19.68
C SER A 129 -12.85 -8.04 -21.09
N SER A 130 -12.33 -6.82 -21.29
CA SER A 130 -12.24 -6.18 -22.60
C SER A 130 -11.23 -6.87 -23.53
N VAL A 131 -10.13 -7.40 -22.99
CA VAL A 131 -9.17 -8.25 -23.74
C VAL A 131 -9.80 -9.58 -24.17
N SER A 132 -10.87 -10.04 -23.51
CA SER A 132 -11.58 -11.28 -23.86
C SER A 132 -12.65 -11.11 -24.94
N ILE A 133 -13.04 -9.87 -25.28
CA ILE A 133 -13.92 -9.60 -26.41
C ILE A 133 -13.08 -9.68 -27.70
N LYS A 134 -12.84 -10.91 -28.17
CA LYS A 134 -12.40 -11.18 -29.55
C LYS A 134 -13.38 -10.49 -30.49
N ALA A 135 -12.94 -9.41 -31.12
CA ALA A 135 -13.68 -8.72 -32.15
C ALA A 135 -13.86 -9.65 -33.36
N ASN A 136 -15.09 -10.13 -33.58
CA ASN A 136 -15.47 -10.60 -34.91
C ASN A 136 -15.72 -9.35 -35.77
N LEU A 137 -14.68 -8.88 -36.44
CA LEU A 137 -14.82 -7.96 -37.57
C LEU A 137 -15.43 -8.77 -38.73
N VAL A 138 -16.73 -8.60 -38.97
CA VAL A 138 -17.39 -9.08 -40.19
C VAL A 138 -17.09 -8.07 -41.30
N GLU A 139 -16.25 -8.47 -42.27
CA GLU A 139 -16.21 -7.80 -43.57
C GLU A 139 -17.43 -8.23 -44.40
N PRO A 140 -18.28 -7.31 -44.89
CA PRO A 140 -19.17 -7.62 -45.98
C PRO A 140 -18.40 -7.50 -47.31
N SER A 141 -17.93 -8.65 -47.77
CA SER A 141 -17.82 -9.11 -49.16
C SER A 141 -17.73 -8.05 -50.28
N GLU A 142 -16.59 -8.04 -50.97
CA GLU A 142 -16.47 -7.59 -52.34
C GLU A 142 -17.50 -8.29 -53.24
N SER A 143 -18.46 -7.53 -53.77
CA SER A 143 -19.04 -7.80 -55.09
C SER A 143 -19.95 -6.66 -55.51
N SER A 144 -19.54 -5.89 -56.52
CA SER A 144 -20.44 -5.33 -57.54
C SER A 144 -19.68 -4.75 -58.72
N LYS A 145 -19.45 -5.65 -59.68
CA LYS A 145 -19.61 -5.48 -61.15
C LYS A 145 -19.39 -4.08 -61.73
N ASP A 146 -18.24 -3.96 -62.35
CA ASP A 146 -17.94 -3.18 -63.54
C ASP A 146 -19.14 -3.07 -64.51
N ARG A 147 -19.55 -1.83 -64.82
CA ARG A 147 -20.27 -1.44 -66.05
C ARG A 147 -19.93 0.01 -66.40
N PHE A 148 -18.77 0.19 -67.01
CA PHE A 148 -18.52 1.33 -67.90
C PHE A 148 -19.48 1.28 -69.10
N GLN A 149 -20.33 2.31 -69.30
CA GLN A 149 -20.68 2.84 -70.63
C GLN A 149 -21.12 4.33 -70.58
N HIS A 150 -20.27 5.16 -71.19
CA HIS A 150 -20.48 6.40 -71.97
C HIS A 150 -21.73 7.29 -71.78
N LYS A 151 -21.48 8.60 -71.55
CA LYS A 151 -21.59 9.65 -72.60
C LYS A 151 -21.02 10.99 -72.12
N GLY A 152 -20.25 11.65 -72.99
CA GLY A 152 -19.41 12.79 -72.65
C GLY A 152 -20.09 14.17 -72.71
N LYS A 153 -19.37 15.16 -72.18
CA LYS A 153 -19.17 16.47 -72.80
C LYS A 153 -18.01 17.20 -72.11
N LYS A 154 -16.99 17.52 -72.90
CA LYS A 154 -15.85 18.38 -72.55
C LYS A 154 -16.35 19.81 -72.37
N PHE A 155 -15.92 20.51 -71.31
CA PHE A 155 -15.66 21.95 -71.37
C PHE A 155 -14.38 22.28 -70.61
N LYS A 156 -13.60 23.18 -71.21
CA LYS A 156 -12.21 23.52 -70.95
C LYS A 156 -12.04 24.30 -69.64
N LYS A 157 -10.85 24.18 -69.04
CA LYS A 157 -10.27 25.16 -68.12
C LYS A 157 -10.06 26.47 -68.87
N ASP A 158 -10.23 27.60 -68.18
CA ASP A 158 -9.20 28.64 -68.16
C ASP A 158 -9.27 29.44 -66.85
N VAL A 159 -8.07 29.83 -66.43
CA VAL A 159 -7.69 30.59 -65.24
C VAL A 159 -7.91 32.07 -65.50
N GLN A 160 -8.48 32.79 -64.53
CA GLN A 160 -7.94 34.05 -64.03
C GLN A 160 -8.45 34.33 -62.62
#